data_AF-A0A943YGI3-F1
#
_entry.id   AF-A0A943YGI3-F1
#
_cell.length_a   1.000
_cell.length_b   1.000
_cell.length_c   1.000
_cell.angle_alpha   90.00
_cell.angle_beta   90.00
_cell.angle_gamma   90.00
#
_symmetry.space_group_name_H-M   'P 1'
#
loop_
_entity.id
_entity.type
_entity.pdbx_description
1 polymer ?
#
loop_
_entity_poly.entity_id
_entity_poly.type
_entity_poly.pdbx_seq_one_letter_code
_entity_poly.pdbx_strand_id
1 'polypeptide(L)'
;MLIFYADTRGLDEGRALCLGRSRAPGSAFAYSLLRYALEVWKGAPELPEITTDGRGKPYFPERPDWHFSLSHTRGFVLAAVSAAPVGADVQLRDGRGERLAGRLMSESEREQFDFYELWSLRESLYKLTGEGSLRSLRFERRGGLIVPPHEGARCRVYADIPGCSAAAASLVEPPPERLIRVDGAKICS
;
A
#
# COMPACT_ATOMS: atom_id res chain seq x y z
N MET A 1 -12.98 -0.02 5.73
CA MET A 1 -11.83 -0.29 4.84
C MET A 1 -11.31 -1.71 5.10
N LEU A 2 -10.82 -2.40 4.07
CA LEU A 2 -10.11 -3.69 4.19
C LEU A 2 -8.74 -3.58 3.50
N ILE A 3 -7.73 -4.27 4.04
CA ILE A 3 -6.38 -4.29 3.46
C ILE A 3 -5.89 -5.73 3.40
N PHE A 4 -5.51 -6.16 2.22
CA PHE A 4 -5.11 -7.51 1.90
C PHE A 4 -3.64 -7.55 1.49
N TYR A 5 -2.99 -8.68 1.74
CA TYR A 5 -1.69 -8.99 1.14
C TYR A 5 -1.61 -10.44 0.69
N ALA A 6 -0.76 -10.71 -0.30
CA ALA A 6 -0.46 -12.06 -0.75
C ALA A 6 1.05 -12.26 -0.88
N ASP A 7 1.50 -13.47 -0.55
CA ASP A 7 2.85 -13.95 -0.83
C ASP A 7 2.89 -14.46 -2.27
N THR A 8 3.75 -13.86 -3.08
CA THR A 8 3.88 -14.17 -4.51
C THR A 8 5.13 -14.99 -4.83
N ARG A 9 5.88 -15.42 -3.83
CA ARG A 9 7.10 -16.21 -4.03
C ARG A 9 6.75 -17.57 -4.63
N GLY A 10 7.44 -17.92 -5.73
CA GLY A 10 7.22 -19.16 -6.45
C GLY A 10 5.96 -19.18 -7.33
N LEU A 11 5.21 -18.08 -7.40
CA LEU A 11 4.10 -17.93 -8.34
C LEU A 11 4.61 -17.46 -9.70
N ASP A 12 3.93 -17.89 -10.75
CA ASP A 12 4.14 -17.41 -12.12
C ASP A 12 3.18 -16.25 -12.41
N GLU A 13 3.73 -15.06 -12.67
CA GLU A 13 2.93 -13.87 -12.95
C GLU A 13 2.20 -13.94 -14.30
N GLY A 14 2.67 -14.80 -15.22
CA GLY A 14 1.93 -15.12 -16.45
C GLY A 14 0.60 -15.82 -16.20
N ARG A 15 0.39 -16.36 -15.00
CA ARG A 15 -0.86 -17.00 -14.55
C ARG A 15 -1.73 -16.10 -13.69
N ALA A 16 -1.37 -14.82 -13.52
CA ALA A 16 -2.20 -13.87 -12.77
C ALA A 16 -3.59 -13.72 -13.40
N LEU A 17 -4.63 -13.64 -12.57
CA LEU A 17 -6.02 -13.52 -13.03
C LEU A 17 -6.36 -12.17 -13.70
N CYS A 18 -5.52 -11.15 -13.50
CA CYS A 18 -5.70 -9.83 -14.07
C CYS A 18 -4.39 -9.34 -14.69
N LEU A 19 -4.51 -8.53 -15.74
CA LEU A 19 -3.36 -7.81 -16.29
C LEU A 19 -2.94 -6.69 -15.34
N GLY A 20 -1.63 -6.53 -15.18
CA GLY A 20 -1.05 -5.39 -14.48
C GLY A 20 -1.08 -4.12 -15.33
N ARG A 21 -0.94 -2.96 -14.70
CA ARG A 21 -0.85 -1.66 -15.39
C ARG A 21 0.53 -1.40 -15.99
N SER A 22 1.56 -2.05 -15.45
CA SER A 22 2.94 -1.87 -15.90
C SER A 22 3.63 -3.21 -16.10
N ARG A 23 4.78 -3.20 -16.76
CA ARG A 23 5.66 -4.38 -16.90
C ARG A 23 6.50 -4.65 -15.64
N ALA A 24 6.31 -3.89 -14.56
CA ALA A 24 7.03 -4.12 -13.32
C ALA A 24 6.55 -5.44 -12.68
N PRO A 25 7.48 -6.31 -12.24
CA PRO A 25 7.11 -7.55 -11.56
C PRO A 25 6.23 -7.29 -10.33
N GLY A 26 5.15 -8.05 -10.20
CA GLY A 26 4.13 -7.92 -9.15
C GLY A 26 2.95 -7.03 -9.52
N SER A 27 3.00 -6.31 -10.65
CA SER A 27 1.88 -5.46 -11.08
C SER A 27 0.63 -6.26 -11.38
N ALA A 28 0.74 -7.40 -12.07
CA ALA A 28 -0.42 -8.24 -12.40
C ALA A 28 -0.99 -8.90 -11.14
N PHE A 29 -0.12 -9.40 -10.27
CA PHE A 29 -0.55 -9.94 -8.96
C PHE A 29 -1.28 -8.91 -8.09
N ALA A 30 -0.84 -7.65 -8.06
CA ALA A 30 -1.50 -6.61 -7.28
C ALA A 30 -2.93 -6.33 -7.80
N TYR A 31 -3.13 -6.36 -9.12
CA TYR A 31 -4.45 -6.21 -9.73
C TYR A 31 -5.34 -7.46 -9.51
N SER A 32 -4.78 -8.67 -9.57
CA SER A 32 -5.50 -9.89 -9.20
C SER A 32 -5.92 -9.88 -7.73
N LEU A 33 -5.07 -9.35 -6.84
CA LEU A 33 -5.41 -9.17 -5.43
C LEU A 33 -6.50 -8.11 -5.24
N LEU A 34 -6.48 -7.03 -6.02
CA LEU A 34 -7.56 -6.03 -6.03
C LEU A 34 -8.89 -6.66 -6.45
N ARG A 35 -8.91 -7.52 -7.48
CA ARG A 35 -10.11 -8.25 -7.91
C ARG A 35 -10.69 -9.06 -6.75
N TYR A 36 -9.84 -9.85 -6.08
CA TYR A 36 -10.22 -10.62 -4.90
C TYR A 36 -10.73 -9.73 -3.76
N ALA A 37 -10.06 -8.59 -3.50
CA ALA A 37 -10.43 -7.65 -2.46
C ALA A 37 -11.83 -7.03 -2.71
N LEU A 38 -12.16 -6.69 -3.96
CA LEU A 38 -13.48 -6.18 -4.33
C LEU A 38 -14.57 -7.25 -4.21
N GLU A 39 -14.26 -8.51 -4.54
CA GLU A 39 -15.18 -9.63 -4.37
C GLU A 39 -15.54 -9.81 -2.89
N VAL A 40 -14.55 -9.79 -2.00
CA VAL A 40 -14.77 -9.88 -0.55
C VAL A 40 -15.46 -8.64 0.02
N TRP A 41 -15.13 -7.44 -0.45
CA TRP A 41 -15.62 -6.19 0.13
C TRP A 41 -17.04 -5.81 -0.36
N LYS A 42 -17.35 -6.06 -1.62
CA LYS A 42 -18.58 -5.59 -2.30
C LYS A 42 -19.31 -6.69 -3.08
N GLY A 43 -18.81 -7.92 -3.10
CA GLY A 43 -19.39 -8.98 -3.92
C GLY A 43 -19.16 -8.79 -5.42
N ALA A 44 -18.18 -7.98 -5.82
CA ALA A 44 -17.87 -7.71 -7.23
C ALA A 44 -16.80 -8.71 -7.74
N PRO A 45 -17.16 -9.69 -8.59
CA PRO A 45 -16.25 -10.74 -9.02
C PRO A 45 -15.22 -10.28 -10.07
N GLU A 46 -15.51 -9.18 -10.76
CA GLU A 46 -14.70 -8.61 -11.83
C GLU A 46 -14.18 -7.22 -11.43
N LEU A 47 -13.04 -6.83 -12.00
CA LEU A 47 -12.51 -5.48 -11.86
C LEU A 47 -13.35 -4.52 -12.73
N PRO A 48 -13.93 -3.44 -12.16
CA PRO A 48 -14.45 -2.34 -12.96
C PRO A 48 -13.34 -1.71 -13.82
N GLU A 49 -13.74 -0.91 -14.81
CA GLU A 49 -12.77 -0.13 -15.59
C GLU A 49 -11.89 0.72 -14.66
N ILE A 50 -10.58 0.73 -14.90
CA ILE A 50 -9.61 1.52 -14.15
C ILE A 50 -8.97 2.54 -15.07
N THR A 51 -9.02 3.81 -14.67
CA THR A 51 -8.30 4.91 -15.32
C THR A 51 -7.36 5.57 -14.32
N THR A 52 -6.64 6.61 -14.75
CA THR A 52 -5.71 7.36 -13.90
C THR A 52 -6.08 8.83 -13.84
N ASP A 53 -5.94 9.43 -12.67
CA ASP A 53 -6.07 10.88 -12.53
C ASP A 53 -4.85 11.63 -13.12
N GLY A 54 -4.89 12.96 -13.09
CA GLY A 54 -3.79 13.80 -13.59
C GLY A 54 -2.45 13.62 -12.85
N ARG A 55 -2.42 12.88 -11.74
CA ARG A 55 -1.21 12.53 -10.97
C ARG A 55 -0.80 11.06 -11.17
N GLY A 56 -1.52 10.30 -12.01
CA GLY A 56 -1.25 8.90 -12.30
C GLY A 56 -1.82 7.92 -11.27
N LYS A 57 -2.62 8.37 -10.29
CA LYS A 57 -3.26 7.51 -9.30
C LYS A 57 -4.42 6.76 -9.97
N PRO A 58 -4.45 5.43 -9.90
CA PRO A 58 -5.53 4.66 -10.50
C PRO A 58 -6.83 4.80 -9.69
N TYR A 59 -7.97 4.85 -10.38
CA TYR A 59 -9.31 4.93 -9.79
C TYR A 59 -10.38 4.30 -10.71
N PHE A 60 -11.57 4.06 -10.16
CA PHE A 60 -12.74 3.56 -10.91
C PHE A 60 -13.65 4.73 -11.33
N PRO A 61 -13.73 5.11 -12.62
CA PRO A 61 -14.55 6.24 -13.06
C PRO A 61 -16.05 5.98 -12.89
N GLU A 62 -16.50 4.73 -13.04
CA GLU A 62 -17.90 4.35 -12.90
C GLU A 62 -18.33 4.03 -11.46
N ARG A 63 -17.37 4.00 -10.52
CA ARG A 63 -17.56 3.72 -9.10
C ARG A 63 -16.72 4.70 -8.26
N PRO A 64 -17.00 6.01 -8.32
CA PRO A 64 -16.20 7.02 -7.64
C PRO A 64 -16.24 6.91 -6.10
N ASP A 65 -17.21 6.18 -5.56
CA ASP A 65 -17.33 5.84 -4.13
C ASP A 65 -16.42 4.66 -3.71
N TRP A 66 -15.77 3.98 -4.67
CA TRP A 66 -14.84 2.88 -4.41
C TRP A 66 -13.42 3.37 -4.57
N HIS A 67 -12.69 3.38 -3.46
CA HIS A 67 -11.30 3.78 -3.44
C HIS A 67 -10.41 2.57 -3.20
N PHE A 68 -9.24 2.57 -3.84
CA PHE A 68 -8.23 1.56 -3.63
C PHE A 68 -6.82 2.15 -3.65
N SER A 69 -5.89 1.39 -3.10
CA SER A 69 -4.45 1.65 -3.24
C SER A 69 -3.70 0.33 -3.35
N LEU A 70 -2.79 0.26 -4.31
CA LEU A 70 -1.97 -0.92 -4.57
C LEU A 70 -0.51 -0.63 -4.22
N SER A 71 0.18 -1.67 -3.75
CA SER A 71 1.64 -1.67 -3.67
C SER A 71 2.16 -3.08 -3.90
N HIS A 72 3.37 -3.19 -4.40
CA HIS A 72 4.04 -4.46 -4.60
C HIS A 72 5.53 -4.30 -4.37
N THR A 73 6.11 -5.34 -3.78
CA THR A 73 7.55 -5.49 -3.58
C THR A 73 7.94 -6.90 -3.99
N ARG A 74 9.24 -7.21 -3.95
CA ARG A 74 9.71 -8.55 -4.30
C ARG A 74 9.10 -9.59 -3.35
N GLY A 75 8.26 -10.47 -3.90
CA GLY A 75 7.63 -11.58 -3.20
C GLY A 75 6.33 -11.26 -2.48
N PHE A 76 5.85 -10.01 -2.48
CA PHE A 76 4.59 -9.65 -1.84
C PHE A 76 3.84 -8.56 -2.59
N VAL A 77 2.50 -8.64 -2.56
CA VAL A 77 1.59 -7.60 -3.05
C VAL A 77 0.60 -7.20 -1.97
N LEU A 78 0.15 -5.94 -2.01
CA LEU A 78 -0.75 -5.31 -1.05
C LEU A 78 -1.89 -4.60 -1.80
N ALA A 79 -3.12 -4.76 -1.35
CA ALA A 79 -4.28 -4.05 -1.87
C ALA A 79 -5.16 -3.54 -0.72
N ALA A 80 -5.42 -2.23 -0.69
CA ALA A 80 -6.40 -1.62 0.20
C ALA A 80 -7.65 -1.25 -0.60
N VAL A 81 -8.84 -1.47 -0.01
CA VAL A 81 -10.15 -1.07 -0.55
C VAL A 81 -10.98 -0.35 0.52
N SER A 82 -11.67 0.72 0.14
CA SER A 82 -12.34 1.62 1.08
C SER A 82 -13.48 2.42 0.42
N ALA A 83 -14.45 2.86 1.25
CA ALA A 83 -15.52 3.79 0.85
C ALA A 83 -15.08 5.27 0.89
N ALA A 84 -13.82 5.53 1.26
CA ALA A 84 -13.20 6.85 1.29
C ALA A 84 -11.75 6.74 0.80
N PRO A 85 -11.11 7.83 0.36
CA PRO A 85 -9.73 7.81 -0.11
C PRO A 85 -8.78 7.08 0.84
N VAL A 86 -7.96 6.20 0.27
CA VAL A 86 -6.98 5.39 1.00
C VAL A 86 -5.65 5.41 0.26
N GLY A 87 -4.55 5.30 1.00
CA GLY A 87 -3.22 5.04 0.48
C GLY A 87 -2.56 3.90 1.24
N ALA A 88 -1.81 3.05 0.56
CA ALA A 88 -1.17 1.88 1.14
C ALA A 88 0.16 1.55 0.45
N ASP A 89 1.14 1.11 1.24
CA ASP A 89 2.46 0.75 0.74
C ASP A 89 3.07 -0.46 1.45
N VAL A 90 3.92 -1.22 0.74
CA VAL A 90 4.70 -2.34 1.28
C VAL A 90 6.14 -2.28 0.75
N GLN A 91 7.10 -2.43 1.66
CA GLN A 91 8.53 -2.39 1.38
C GLN A 91 9.23 -3.62 1.94
N LEU A 92 10.06 -4.27 1.12
CA LEU A 92 10.86 -5.41 1.56
C LEU A 92 12.12 -4.91 2.27
N ARG A 93 12.42 -5.47 3.44
CA ARG A 93 13.64 -5.16 4.20
C ARG A 93 14.84 -5.91 3.61
N ASP A 94 15.40 -5.37 2.54
CA ASP A 94 16.51 -5.96 1.78
C ASP A 94 17.90 -5.36 2.10
N GLY A 95 18.00 -4.57 3.17
CA GLY A 95 19.20 -3.83 3.59
C GLY A 95 19.62 -2.67 2.68
N ARG A 96 18.97 -2.45 1.53
CA ARG A 96 19.31 -1.33 0.63
C ARG A 96 18.86 0.02 1.17
N GLY A 97 17.70 0.04 1.84
CA GLY A 97 17.10 1.25 2.42
C GLY A 97 17.94 1.84 3.55
N GLU A 98 18.61 1.00 4.34
CA GLU A 98 19.48 1.43 5.44
C GLU A 98 20.62 2.33 4.95
N ARG A 99 21.19 2.04 3.78
CA ARG A 99 22.23 2.88 3.15
C ARG A 99 21.70 4.24 2.69
N LEU A 100 20.40 4.38 2.50
CA LEU A 100 19.74 5.62 2.10
C LEU A 100 19.25 6.44 3.30
N ALA A 101 19.18 5.86 4.50
CA ALA A 101 18.67 6.52 5.70
C ALA A 101 19.42 7.83 6.01
N GLY A 102 20.75 7.83 5.90
CA GLY A 102 21.57 9.03 6.10
C GLY A 102 21.22 10.20 5.17
N ARG A 103 20.74 9.90 3.95
CA ARG A 103 20.42 10.89 2.91
C ARG A 103 18.94 11.28 2.89
N LEU A 104 18.04 10.36 3.24
CA LEU A 104 16.60 10.51 3.05
C LEU A 104 15.81 10.73 4.35
N MET A 105 16.47 10.61 5.50
CA MET A 105 15.88 10.82 6.82
C MET A 105 16.70 11.88 7.57
N SER A 106 16.01 12.73 8.31
CA SER A 106 16.63 13.59 9.32
C SER A 106 17.13 12.75 10.51
N GLU A 107 17.95 13.36 11.36
CA GLU A 107 18.46 12.69 12.57
C GLU A 107 17.33 12.28 13.51
N SER A 108 16.39 13.19 13.80
CA SER A 108 15.22 12.90 14.63
C SER A 108 14.32 11.80 14.05
N GLU A 109 14.18 11.72 12.73
CA GLU A 109 13.44 10.63 12.08
C GLU A 109 14.14 9.28 12.26
N ARG A 110 15.48 9.24 12.24
CA ARG A 110 16.26 8.00 12.45
C ARG A 110 16.23 7.52 13.89
N GLU A 111 15.98 8.41 14.85
CA GLU A 111 15.78 8.03 16.25
C GLU A 111 14.41 7.38 16.49
N GLN A 112 13.41 7.73 15.68
CA GLN A 112 12.02 7.33 15.88
C GLN A 112 11.58 6.17 15.01
N PHE A 113 12.18 6.01 13.82
CA PHE A 113 11.77 5.05 12.80
C PHE A 113 12.99 4.38 12.17
N ASP A 114 12.81 3.14 11.75
CA ASP A 114 13.70 2.61 10.71
C ASP A 114 13.30 3.14 9.33
N PHE A 115 14.19 2.96 8.35
CA PHE A 115 13.98 3.46 6.99
C PHE A 115 12.70 2.91 6.35
N TYR A 116 12.44 1.61 6.49
CA TYR A 116 11.35 0.95 5.78
C TYR A 116 9.99 1.31 6.37
N GLU A 117 9.90 1.46 7.70
CA GLU A 117 8.71 2.02 8.36
C GLU A 117 8.40 3.42 7.84
N LEU A 118 9.37 4.33 7.91
CA LEU A 118 9.16 5.72 7.51
C LEU A 118 8.86 5.84 6.02
N TRP A 119 9.53 5.05 5.18
CA TRP A 119 9.31 5.05 3.74
C TRP A 119 7.91 4.55 3.40
N SER A 120 7.46 3.45 4.01
CA SER A 120 6.09 2.94 3.82
C SER A 120 5.04 3.97 4.27
N LEU A 121 5.27 4.64 5.40
CA LEU A 121 4.39 5.72 5.89
C LEU A 121 4.29 6.87 4.88
N ARG A 122 5.43 7.36 4.40
CA ARG A 122 5.51 8.45 3.40
C ARG A 122 4.83 8.07 2.10
N GLU A 123 5.09 6.88 1.57
CA GLU A 123 4.45 6.41 0.33
C GLU A 123 2.95 6.20 0.51
N SER A 124 2.50 5.65 1.64
CA SER A 124 1.06 5.48 1.91
C SER A 124 0.34 6.84 1.98
N LEU A 125 0.92 7.84 2.65
CA LEU A 125 0.34 9.18 2.73
C LEU A 125 0.40 9.93 1.38
N TYR A 126 1.48 9.75 0.63
CA TYR A 126 1.59 10.29 -0.73
C TYR A 126 0.55 9.66 -1.66
N LYS A 127 0.31 8.34 -1.57
CA LYS A 127 -0.75 7.67 -2.35
C LYS A 127 -2.15 8.12 -1.93
N LEU A 128 -2.37 8.46 -0.67
CA LEU A 128 -3.64 8.99 -0.18
C LEU A 128 -3.93 10.38 -0.78
N THR A 129 -2.99 11.30 -0.62
CA THR A 129 -3.18 12.76 -0.83
C THR A 129 -2.71 13.23 -2.20
N GLY A 130 -1.72 12.55 -2.78
CA GLY A 130 -0.97 13.01 -3.95
C GLY A 130 -0.11 14.25 -3.67
N GLU A 131 0.05 14.66 -2.42
CA GLU A 131 0.66 15.92 -2.03
C GLU A 131 2.02 15.76 -1.38
N GLY A 132 2.83 16.82 -1.49
CA GLY A 132 4.19 16.85 -0.97
C GLY A 132 5.17 15.98 -1.76
N SER A 133 6.36 15.82 -1.19
CA SER A 133 7.38 14.90 -1.66
C SER A 133 7.65 13.87 -0.57
N LEU A 134 8.00 12.64 -0.96
CA LEU A 134 8.45 11.62 0.00
C LEU A 134 9.58 12.12 0.93
N ARG A 135 10.38 13.12 0.49
CA ARG A 135 11.42 13.71 1.34
C ARG A 135 10.94 14.81 2.29
N SER A 136 9.78 15.42 2.03
CA SER A 136 9.24 16.53 2.84
C SER A 136 8.14 16.09 3.81
N LEU A 137 7.58 14.89 3.63
CA LEU A 137 6.61 14.30 4.56
C LEU A 137 7.32 13.85 5.86
N ARG A 138 7.34 14.74 6.85
CA ARG A 138 7.94 14.51 8.18
C ARG A 138 6.94 13.82 9.11
N PHE A 139 7.19 12.54 9.41
CA PHE A 139 6.42 11.83 10.43
C PHE A 139 7.10 11.96 11.77
N GLU A 140 6.29 11.91 12.83
CA GLU A 140 6.78 11.81 14.19
C GLU A 140 6.11 10.65 14.93
N ARG A 141 6.77 10.13 15.95
CA ARG A 141 6.23 9.14 16.88
C ARG A 141 6.14 9.78 18.27
N ARG A 142 4.92 9.99 18.77
CA ARG A 142 4.66 10.63 20.09
C ARG A 142 3.88 9.66 20.97
N GLY A 143 4.45 9.25 22.10
CA GLY A 143 3.81 8.28 23.00
C GLY A 143 3.47 6.95 22.33
N GLY A 144 4.30 6.50 21.38
CA GLY A 144 4.07 5.29 20.59
C GLY A 144 3.09 5.46 19.40
N LEU A 145 2.41 6.60 19.29
CA LEU A 145 1.47 6.88 18.21
C LEU A 145 2.16 7.54 17.01
N ILE A 146 1.76 7.14 15.80
CA ILE A 146 2.20 7.76 14.55
C ILE A 146 1.48 9.10 14.36
N VAL A 147 2.24 10.17 14.16
CA VAL A 147 1.74 11.51 13.87
C VAL A 147 2.12 11.87 12.42
N PRO A 148 1.17 11.85 11.47
CA PRO A 148 1.44 12.24 10.09
C PRO A 148 1.52 13.76 9.92
N PRO A 149 2.28 14.26 8.93
CA PRO A 149 2.40 15.69 8.61
C PRO A 149 1.18 16.28 7.88
N HIS A 150 0.06 15.56 7.84
CA HIS A 150 -1.15 15.97 7.15
C HIS A 150 -2.31 15.96 8.14
N GLU A 151 -2.98 17.10 8.28
CA GLU A 151 -4.09 17.26 9.21
C GLU A 151 -5.22 16.25 8.90
N GLY A 152 -5.78 15.65 9.94
CA GLY A 152 -6.84 14.64 9.81
C GLY A 152 -6.38 13.27 9.29
N ALA A 153 -5.16 13.14 8.78
CA ALA A 153 -4.65 11.84 8.34
C ALA A 153 -4.40 10.91 9.53
N ARG A 154 -4.73 9.64 9.34
CA ARG A 154 -4.46 8.56 10.28
C ARG A 154 -3.66 7.50 9.56
N CYS A 155 -2.51 7.15 10.13
CA CYS A 155 -1.61 6.16 9.54
C CYS A 155 -1.35 5.00 10.51
N ARG A 156 -1.11 3.82 9.96
CA ARG A 156 -0.69 2.63 10.72
C ARG A 156 0.43 1.91 9.97
N VAL A 157 1.39 1.39 10.71
CA VAL A 157 2.44 0.49 10.22
C VAL A 157 2.06 -0.95 10.57
N TYR A 158 2.40 -1.88 9.69
CA TYR A 158 2.14 -3.30 9.82
C TYR A 158 3.44 -4.08 9.71
N ALA A 159 3.54 -5.13 10.55
CA ALA A 159 4.62 -6.11 10.53
C ALA A 159 4.11 -7.52 10.14
N ASP A 160 2.83 -7.63 9.76
CA ASP A 160 2.15 -8.88 9.39
C ASP A 160 2.75 -9.57 8.16
N ILE A 161 3.47 -8.83 7.32
CA ILE A 161 4.10 -9.32 6.09
C ILE A 161 5.55 -9.70 6.38
N PRO A 162 5.92 -10.99 6.34
CA PRO A 162 7.25 -11.44 6.74
C PRO A 162 8.37 -10.73 5.98
N GLY A 163 9.32 -10.15 6.72
CA GLY A 163 10.48 -9.45 6.16
C GLY A 163 10.15 -8.11 5.49
N CYS A 164 8.92 -7.62 5.61
CA CYS A 164 8.50 -6.33 5.06
C CYS A 164 8.12 -5.34 6.16
N SER A 165 8.09 -4.06 5.79
CA SER A 165 7.26 -3.06 6.45
C SER A 165 6.12 -2.70 5.52
N ALA A 166 4.91 -2.57 6.04
CA ALA A 166 3.80 -2.02 5.27
C ALA A 166 3.15 -0.89 6.05
N ALA A 167 2.46 0.01 5.35
CA ALA A 167 1.71 1.07 5.99
C ALA A 167 0.44 1.42 5.20
N ALA A 168 -0.52 2.01 5.88
CA ALA A 168 -1.71 2.56 5.26
C ALA A 168 -2.07 3.91 5.88
N ALA A 169 -2.72 4.76 5.09
CA ALA A 169 -3.17 6.09 5.44
C ALA A 169 -4.63 6.30 4.99
N SER A 170 -5.42 6.99 5.82
CA SER A 170 -6.82 7.36 5.55
C SER A 170 -7.16 8.70 6.23
N LEU A 171 -8.16 9.43 5.72
CA LEU A 171 -8.67 10.67 6.30
C LEU A 171 -9.95 10.47 7.14
N VAL A 172 -10.67 9.36 6.97
CA VAL A 172 -12.03 9.19 7.52
C VAL A 172 -12.06 8.24 8.71
N GLU A 173 -11.41 7.08 8.57
CA GLU A 173 -11.36 6.03 9.59
C GLU A 173 -9.91 5.58 9.81
N PRO A 174 -9.51 5.17 11.02
CA PRO A 174 -8.19 4.59 11.24
C PRO A 174 -7.99 3.34 10.36
N PRO A 175 -6.79 3.13 9.78
CA PRO A 175 -6.45 1.86 9.16
C PRO A 175 -6.68 0.66 10.11
N PRO A 176 -7.15 -0.50 9.59
CA PRO A 176 -7.55 -1.66 10.40
C PRO A 176 -6.37 -2.19 11.22
N GLU A 177 -6.65 -2.94 12.28
CA GLU A 177 -5.58 -3.41 13.17
C GLU A 177 -4.66 -4.46 12.56
N ARG A 178 -5.18 -5.26 11.62
CA ARG A 178 -4.45 -6.34 10.95
C ARG A 178 -4.73 -6.36 9.46
N LEU A 179 -3.76 -6.90 8.72
CA LEU A 179 -3.90 -7.19 7.31
C LEU A 179 -4.56 -8.57 7.10
N ILE A 180 -5.28 -8.73 6.00
CA ILE A 180 -5.89 -9.99 5.61
C ILE A 180 -4.95 -10.71 4.65
N ARG A 181 -4.40 -11.85 5.07
CA ARG A 181 -3.58 -12.69 4.20
C ARG A 181 -4.45 -13.42 3.20
N VAL A 182 -4.05 -13.39 1.93
CA VAL A 182 -4.68 -14.12 0.82
C VAL A 182 -3.71 -15.17 0.29
N ASP A 183 -4.22 -16.37 0.04
CA ASP A 183 -3.45 -17.45 -0.59
C ASP A 183 -3.14 -17.09 -2.06
N GLY A 184 -1.91 -17.35 -2.49
CA GLY A 184 -1.46 -17.09 -3.87
C GLY A 184 -2.34 -17.76 -4.94
N ALA A 185 -2.93 -18.92 -4.64
CA ALA A 185 -3.84 -19.63 -5.54
C ALA A 185 -5.16 -18.87 -5.79
N LYS A 186 -5.49 -17.83 -5.00
CA LYS A 186 -6.67 -16.98 -5.22
C LYS A 186 -6.43 -15.85 -6.22
N ILE A 187 -5.16 -15.58 -6.56
CA ILE A 187 -4.75 -14.50 -7.46
C ILE A 187 -4.13 -15.00 -8.77
N CYS A 188 -4.04 -16.33 -8.94
CA CYS A 188 -3.57 -17.01 -10.15
C CYS A 188 -4.56 -18.09 -10.60
N SER A 189 -4.63 -18.34 -11.91
CA SER A 189 -5.32 -19.49 -12.53
C SER A 189 -4.40 -20.68 -12.64
#